data_AF-A0A9W8CP67-F1
#
_entry.id   AF-A0A9W8CP67-F1
#
_cell.length_a   1.000
_cell.length_b   1.000
_cell.length_c   1.000
_cell.angle_alpha   90.00
_cell.angle_beta   90.00
_cell.angle_gamma   90.00
#
_symmetry.space_group_name_H-M   'P 1'
#
loop_
_entity.id
_entity.type
_entity.pdbx_description
1 polymer ?
#
loop_
_entity_poly.entity_id
_entity_poly.type
_entity_poly.pdbx_seq_one_letter_code
_entity_poly.pdbx_strand_id
1 'polypeptide(L)'
;MSGSKIQVAAVREEVKALLSASTGEQKRKFVETVELQVGLKNYDPQRDKRFSGTIKLPNIPRPKMTVAILGDAHDCDKAKNIDMPFRSAEDLKKLNKNKKLI
;
A
#
# COMPACT_ATOMS: atom_id res chain seq x y z
N MET A 1 12.68 -13.89 -25.01
CA MET A 1 13.29 -13.07 -23.94
C MET A 1 12.80 -11.64 -24.08
N SER A 2 11.60 -11.33 -23.56
CA SER A 2 11.05 -9.97 -23.62
C SER A 2 11.73 -9.14 -22.54
N GLY A 3 12.72 -8.34 -22.94
CA GLY A 3 13.38 -7.39 -22.02
C GLY A 3 12.36 -6.38 -21.51
N SER A 4 12.51 -5.97 -20.25
CA SER A 4 11.68 -4.90 -19.66
C SER A 4 11.69 -3.69 -20.59
N LYS A 5 10.50 -3.23 -21.01
CA LYS A 5 10.35 -2.05 -21.90
C LYS A 5 10.74 -0.73 -21.22
N ILE A 6 11.11 -0.80 -19.94
CA ILE A 6 11.57 0.31 -19.12
C ILE A 6 13.06 0.13 -18.90
N GLN A 7 13.85 1.16 -19.24
CA GLN A 7 15.28 1.15 -18.97
C GLN A 7 15.53 1.27 -17.47
N VAL A 8 16.10 0.21 -16.88
CA VAL A 8 16.42 0.17 -15.44
C VAL A 8 17.38 1.29 -15.04
N ALA A 9 18.29 1.68 -15.95
CA ALA A 9 19.21 2.80 -15.74
C ALA A 9 18.45 4.14 -15.55
N ALA A 10 17.53 4.45 -16.47
CA ALA A 10 16.73 5.68 -16.41
C ALA A 10 15.92 5.78 -15.11
N VAL A 11 15.28 4.69 -14.68
CA VAL A 11 14.52 4.67 -13.41
C VAL A 11 15.43 4.97 -12.21
N ARG A 12 16.64 4.42 -12.17
CA ARG A 12 17.58 4.66 -11.07
C ARG A 12 18.09 6.10 -11.05
N GLU A 13 18.26 6.71 -12.21
CA GLU A 13 18.67 8.12 -12.32
C GLU A 13 17.54 9.06 -11.86
N GLU A 14 16.30 8.84 -12.29
CA GLU A 14 15.16 9.65 -11.85
C GLU A 14 14.90 9.53 -10.36
N VAL A 15 15.03 8.33 -9.78
CA VAL A 15 14.90 8.15 -8.32
C VAL A 15 15.97 8.95 -7.56
N LYS A 16 17.21 9.00 -8.07
CA LYS A 16 18.27 9.82 -7.47
C LYS A 16 17.96 11.31 -7.57
N ALA A 17 17.47 11.78 -8.72
CA ALA A 17 17.08 13.17 -8.91
C ALA A 17 15.91 13.58 -7.99
N LEU A 18 14.93 12.70 -7.80
CA LEU A 18 13.81 12.92 -6.89
C LEU A 18 14.29 13.02 -5.43
N LEU A 19 15.20 12.12 -5.02
CA LEU A 19 15.80 12.14 -3.69
C LEU A 19 16.64 13.40 -3.44
N SER A 20 17.43 13.85 -4.43
CA SER A 20 18.23 15.07 -4.29
C SER A 20 17.36 16.32 -4.21
N ALA A 21 16.26 16.38 -4.96
CA ALA A 21 15.29 17.47 -4.88
C ALA A 21 14.57 17.52 -3.51
N SER A 22 14.20 16.35 -2.96
CA SER A 22 13.48 16.24 -1.68
C SER A 22 14.37 16.55 -0.46
N THR A 23 15.60 16.04 -0.45
CA THR A 23 16.49 16.10 0.73
C THR A 23 17.57 17.17 0.66
N GLY A 24 17.90 17.65 -0.54
CA GLY A 24 18.96 18.63 -0.78
C GLY A 24 18.42 20.03 -0.99
N GLU A 25 18.46 20.49 -2.24
CA GLU A 25 18.47 21.91 -2.63
C GLU A 25 17.18 22.68 -2.31
N GLN A 26 16.01 22.02 -2.24
CA GLN A 26 14.71 22.66 -1.95
C GLN A 26 13.89 21.88 -0.92
N LYS A 27 14.51 21.61 0.24
CA LYS A 27 13.84 20.90 1.34
C LYS A 27 12.57 21.63 1.79
N ARG A 28 11.42 21.03 1.50
CA ARG A 28 10.10 21.55 1.89
C ARG A 28 9.86 21.31 3.38
N LYS A 29 9.21 22.25 4.06
CA LYS A 29 8.94 22.17 5.52
C LYS A 29 7.73 21.28 5.88
N PHE A 30 7.39 20.30 5.03
CA PHE A 30 6.27 19.39 5.24
C PHE A 30 6.60 17.98 4.77
N VAL A 31 5.79 16.99 5.16
CA VAL A 31 5.98 15.60 4.74
C VAL A 31 5.50 15.44 3.30
N GLU A 32 6.44 15.15 2.41
CA GLU A 32 6.15 14.96 0.99
C GLU A 32 5.46 13.61 0.73
N THR A 33 4.49 13.62 -0.19
CA THR A 33 3.85 12.40 -0.69
C THR A 33 4.43 12.08 -2.06
N VAL A 34 4.91 10.85 -2.24
CA VAL A 34 5.38 10.34 -3.53
C VAL A 34 4.37 9.33 -4.03
N GLU A 35 3.89 9.52 -5.26
CA GLU A 35 2.96 8.59 -5.91
C GLU A 35 3.71 7.72 -6.93
N LEU A 36 3.41 6.43 -6.92
CA LEU A 36 3.90 5.49 -7.93
C LEU A 36 2.79 5.25 -8.95
N GLN A 37 2.99 5.72 -10.18
CA GLN A 37 2.09 5.44 -11.28
C GLN A 37 2.63 4.28 -12.12
N VAL A 38 1.76 3.31 -12.43
CA VAL A 38 2.09 2.17 -13.28
C VAL A 38 1.20 2.20 -14.52
N GLY A 39 1.81 2.33 -15.69
CA GLY A 39 1.12 2.22 -16.97
C GLY A 39 1.27 0.82 -17.56
N LEU A 40 0.15 0.14 -17.80
CA LEU A 40 0.14 -1.13 -18.53
C LEU A 40 -0.12 -0.86 -20.00
N LYS A 41 0.82 -1.24 -20.88
CA LYS A 41 0.62 -1.18 -22.33
C LYS A 41 0.02 -2.48 -22.83
N ASN A 42 -0.97 -2.39 -23.74
CA ASN A 42 -1.63 -3.54 -24.38
C ASN A 42 -2.37 -4.45 -23.40
N TYR A 43 -2.95 -3.89 -22.33
CA TYR A 43 -3.78 -4.63 -21.39
C TYR A 43 -5.26 -4.31 -21.65
N ASP A 44 -6.07 -5.33 -21.91
CA ASP A 44 -7.52 -5.22 -22.07
C ASP A 44 -8.23 -5.79 -20.84
N PRO A 45 -8.86 -4.97 -19.98
CA PRO A 45 -9.47 -5.43 -18.74
C PRO A 45 -10.69 -6.36 -18.93
N GLN A 46 -11.23 -6.48 -20.14
CA GLN A 46 -12.34 -7.39 -20.46
C GLN A 46 -11.84 -8.75 -20.95
N ARG A 47 -10.71 -8.77 -21.68
CA ARG A 47 -10.17 -10.00 -22.30
C ARG A 47 -9.08 -10.64 -21.47
N ASP A 48 -8.29 -9.84 -20.75
CA ASP A 48 -7.15 -10.31 -19.98
C ASP A 48 -7.52 -10.52 -18.50
N LYS A 49 -6.99 -11.61 -17.93
CA LYS A 49 -7.15 -11.88 -16.49
C LYS A 49 -6.49 -10.77 -15.68
N ARG A 50 -7.21 -10.28 -14.67
CA ARG A 50 -6.69 -9.25 -13.75
C ARG A 50 -5.45 -9.76 -13.04
N PHE A 51 -4.37 -8.97 -13.10
CA PHE A 51 -3.17 -9.20 -12.31
C PHE A 51 -3.40 -8.69 -10.90
N SER A 52 -3.17 -9.55 -9.90
CA SER A 52 -3.07 -9.15 -8.50
C SER A 52 -1.71 -9.59 -8.01
N GLY A 53 -0.78 -8.63 -7.90
CA GLY A 53 0.56 -8.85 -7.36
C GLY A 53 0.68 -8.18 -6.01
N THR A 54 1.16 -8.92 -5.01
CA THR A 54 1.50 -8.34 -3.70
C THR A 54 3.01 -8.09 -3.67
N ILE A 55 3.40 -6.84 -3.43
CA ILE A 55 4.81 -6.45 -3.32
C ILE A 55 5.05 -5.96 -1.89
N LYS A 56 6.04 -6.54 -1.21
CA LYS A 56 6.48 -6.06 0.11
C LYS A 56 7.50 -4.94 -0.10
N LEU A 57 7.15 -3.74 0.32
CA LEU A 57 8.08 -2.61 0.35
C LEU A 57 8.96 -2.67 1.61
N PRO A 58 10.24 -2.29 1.51
CA PRO A 58 11.15 -2.26 2.67
C PRO A 58 10.81 -1.14 3.65
N ASN A 59 10.29 -0.01 3.16
CA ASN A 59 9.90 1.14 3.99
C ASN A 59 8.38 1.23 4.10
N ILE A 60 7.87 1.62 5.28
CA ILE A 60 6.44 1.77 5.54
C ILE A 60 5.94 3.02 4.79
N PRO A 61 5.10 2.89 3.76
CA PRO A 61 4.68 4.02 2.93
C PRO A 61 3.61 4.90 3.61
N ARG A 62 2.88 4.35 4.58
CA ARG A 62 1.84 5.06 5.34
C ARG A 62 1.95 4.76 6.84
N PRO A 63 2.76 5.51 7.60
CA PRO A 63 2.98 5.26 9.02
C PRO A 63 1.72 5.34 9.90
N LYS A 64 0.72 6.12 9.46
CA LYS A 64 -0.55 6.30 10.18
C LYS A 64 -1.62 5.26 9.82
N MET A 65 -1.33 4.33 8.90
CA MET A 65 -2.29 3.29 8.52
C MET A 65 -2.24 2.17 9.56
N THR A 66 -3.31 2.05 10.34
CA THR A 66 -3.47 0.95 11.30
C THR A 66 -4.23 -0.18 10.63
N VAL A 67 -3.72 -1.41 10.76
CA VAL A 67 -4.42 -2.62 10.31
C VAL A 67 -5.13 -3.22 11.51
N ALA A 68 -6.40 -3.60 11.36
CA ALA A 68 -7.16 -4.28 12.40
C ALA A 68 -7.44 -5.72 11.99
N ILE A 69 -7.32 -6.65 12.94
CA ILE A 69 -7.59 -8.07 12.73
C ILE A 69 -9.09 -8.31 12.94
N LEU A 70 -9.72 -8.91 11.93
CA LEU A 70 -11.11 -9.35 11.99
C LEU A 70 -11.09 -10.87 12.03
N GLY A 71 -11.45 -11.47 13.16
CA GLY A 71 -11.25 -12.90 13.37
C GLY A 71 -12.16 -13.51 14.42
N ASP A 72 -12.00 -14.81 14.61
CA ASP A 72 -12.66 -15.56 15.68
C ASP A 72 -12.00 -15.29 17.05
N ALA A 73 -12.45 -15.99 18.09
CA ALA A 73 -11.92 -15.81 19.45
C ALA A 73 -10.40 -16.05 19.51
N HIS A 74 -9.89 -17.03 18.76
CA HIS A 74 -8.48 -17.41 18.79
C HIS A 74 -7.59 -16.38 18.09
N ASP A 75 -8.05 -15.79 16.98
CA ASP A 75 -7.35 -14.71 16.30
C ASP A 75 -7.43 -13.39 17.08
N CYS A 76 -8.53 -13.14 17.80
CA CYS A 76 -8.67 -12.01 18.71
C CYS A 76 -7.70 -12.11 19.89
N ASP A 77 -7.51 -13.31 20.47
CA ASP A 77 -6.58 -13.52 21.58
C ASP A 77 -5.12 -13.30 21.13
N LYS A 78 -4.76 -13.77 19.94
CA LYS A 78 -3.45 -13.49 19.34
C LYS A 78 -3.25 -12.00 19.08
N ALA A 79 -4.26 -11.32 18.53
CA ALA A 79 -4.20 -9.89 18.27
C ALA A 79 -4.04 -9.08 19.56
N LYS A 80 -4.75 -9.47 20.62
CA LYS A 80 -4.66 -8.88 21.96
C LYS A 80 -3.27 -9.06 22.56
N ASN A 81 -2.63 -10.20 22.36
CA ASN A 81 -1.25 -10.44 22.82
C ASN A 81 -0.20 -9.63 22.05
N ILE A 82 -0.52 -9.17 20.84
CA ILE A 82 0.36 -8.38 19.96
C ILE A 82 0.00 -6.87 20.05
N ASP A 83 -0.93 -6.49 20.93
CA ASP A 83 -1.48 -5.13 21.05
C ASP A 83 -1.99 -4.55 19.72
N MET A 84 -2.52 -5.40 18.84
CA MET A 84 -3.14 -4.99 17.58
C MET A 84 -4.64 -4.76 17.77
N PRO A 85 -5.22 -3.73 17.11
CA PRO A 85 -6.66 -3.53 17.15
C PRO A 85 -7.38 -4.72 16.51
N PHE A 86 -8.35 -5.30 17.22
CA PHE A 86 -9.15 -6.42 16.72
C PHE A 86 -10.65 -6.10 16.79
N ARG A 87 -11.44 -6.73 15.93
CA ARG A 87 -12.91 -6.73 16.02
C ARG A 87 -13.42 -8.15 15.82
N SER A 88 -14.35 -8.55 16.67
CA SER A 88 -14.99 -9.86 16.57
C SER A 88 -16.07 -9.88 15.48
N ALA A 89 -16.49 -11.08 15.08
CA ALA A 89 -17.59 -11.27 14.13
C ALA A 89 -18.91 -10.60 14.58
N GLU A 90 -19.13 -10.45 15.88
CA GLU A 90 -20.30 -9.77 16.43
C GLU A 90 -20.24 -8.26 16.22
N ASP A 91 -19.05 -7.66 16.33
CA ASP A 91 -18.84 -6.24 16.06
C ASP A 91 -18.89 -5.93 14.56
N LEU A 92 -18.51 -6.89 13.71
CA LEU A 92 -18.63 -6.78 12.26
C LEU A 92 -20.10 -6.69 11.80
N LYS A 93 -21.00 -7.44 12.46
CA LYS A 93 -22.44 -7.39 12.18
C LYS A 93 -23.06 -6.03 12.51
N LYS A 94 -22.50 -5.30 13.49
CA LYS A 94 -22.94 -3.93 13.85
C LYS A 94 -22.52 -2.91 12.79
N LEU A 95 -21.33 -3.07 12.19
CA LEU A 95 -20.80 -2.18 11.14
C LEU A 95 -21.57 -2.29 9.83
N ASN A 96 -22.00 -3.50 9.42
CA ASN A 96 -22.75 -3.70 8.18
C ASN A 96 -24.12 -3.01 8.13
N LYS A 97 -24.70 -2.64 9.28
CA LYS A 97 -26.00 -1.96 9.34
C LYS A 97 -25.91 -0.45 9.12
N ASN A 98 -24.73 0.16 9.26
CA ASN A 98 -24.54 1.60 9.12
C ASN A 98 -23.37 1.90 8.16
N LYS A 99 -23.71 2.13 6.88
CA LYS A 99 -22.75 2.48 5.82
C LYS A 99 -21.95 3.78 6.06
N LYS A 100 -22.25 4.55 7.10
CA LYS A 100 -21.55 5.79 7.49
C LYS A 100 -20.41 5.58 8.50
N LEU A 101 -20.24 4.36 9.01
CA LEU A 101 -19.18 4.00 9.96
C LEU A 101 -17.95 3.37 9.28
N ILE A 102 -17.92 3.40 7.94
CA ILE A 102 -16.76 3.07 7.09
C ILE A 102 -16.18 4.38 6.58
#